data_AF-A0A7J9HKN2-F1
#
_entry.id   AF-A0A7J9HKN2-F1
#
_cell.length_a   1.000
_cell.length_b   1.000
_cell.length_c   1.000
_cell.angle_alpha   90.00
_cell.angle_beta   90.00
_cell.angle_gamma   90.00
#
_symmetry.space_group_name_H-M   'P 1'
#
loop_
_entity.id
_entity.type
_entity.pdbx_description
1 polymer ?
#
loop_
_entity_poly.entity_id
_entity_poly.type
_entity_poly.pdbx_seq_one_letter_code
_entity_poly.pdbx_strand_id
1 'polypeptide(L)'
;MVPSYISRSVAGSYDNEAVAIFALIFTFYLYIKVCSWGGYTFIINLIPMHVLLCIVTGRFSSRLYIAYAPLVVLGTLLAALVPVVGFNAVMTSEHFASFLVFIIIHVVAFVYYIKGILSPKMFKVAVTLVVSVGLAVCCAVIAVLIALVASSPTKGWSGRSLSLLD
;
A
#
# COMPACT_ATOMS: atom_id res chain seq x y z
N MET A 1 26.67 23.19 5.80
CA MET A 1 25.95 22.90 4.54
C MET A 1 26.86 22.03 3.68
N VAL A 2 26.45 20.81 3.30
CA VAL A 2 27.30 19.88 2.53
C VAL A 2 27.13 20.16 1.02
N PRO A 3 28.17 20.64 0.31
CA PRO A 3 28.06 21.07 -1.09
C PRO A 3 27.59 19.95 -2.03
N SER A 4 27.98 18.70 -1.75
CA SER A 4 27.64 17.54 -2.57
C SER A 4 26.15 17.19 -2.57
N TYR A 5 25.42 17.49 -1.49
CA TYR A 5 23.95 17.29 -1.45
C TYR A 5 23.21 18.43 -2.15
N ILE A 6 23.72 19.67 -1.98
CA ILE A 6 23.13 20.87 -2.55
C ILE A 6 23.19 20.84 -4.08
N SER A 7 24.31 20.39 -4.66
CA SER A 7 24.49 20.35 -6.13
C SER A 7 23.41 19.57 -6.86
N ARG A 8 22.73 18.64 -6.19
CA ARG A 8 21.67 17.79 -6.76
C ARG A 8 20.27 18.05 -6.19
N SER A 9 20.18 18.92 -5.19
CA SER A 9 18.93 19.29 -4.49
C SER A 9 18.64 20.79 -4.56
N VAL A 10 19.19 21.51 -5.55
CA VAL A 10 18.93 22.94 -5.76
C VAL A 10 17.48 23.19 -6.18
N ALA A 11 16.92 24.33 -5.77
CA ALA A 11 15.62 24.77 -6.23
C ALA A 11 15.61 24.88 -7.77
N GLY A 12 14.72 24.12 -8.43
CA GLY A 12 14.65 24.02 -9.89
C GLY A 12 15.23 22.71 -10.46
N SER A 13 16.02 21.96 -9.69
CA SER A 13 16.42 20.59 -10.06
C SER A 13 15.31 19.61 -9.70
N TYR A 14 14.66 19.03 -10.71
CA TYR A 14 13.60 18.01 -10.55
C TYR A 14 14.18 16.59 -10.61
N ASP A 15 15.30 16.36 -9.93
CA ASP A 15 15.91 15.03 -9.84
C ASP A 15 15.33 14.22 -8.66
N ASN A 16 15.28 12.90 -8.81
CA ASN A 16 14.75 11.97 -7.80
C ASN A 16 15.74 11.71 -6.66
N GLU A 17 16.98 12.19 -6.79
CA GLU A 17 18.06 11.92 -5.84
C GLU A 17 17.79 12.54 -4.46
N ALA A 18 17.28 13.78 -4.40
CA ALA A 18 16.94 14.42 -3.12
C ALA A 18 15.88 13.61 -2.34
N VAL A 19 14.89 13.09 -3.07
CA VAL A 19 13.83 12.23 -2.51
C VAL A 19 14.39 10.90 -2.04
N ALA A 20 15.28 10.28 -2.83
CA ALA A 20 15.92 9.02 -2.50
C ALA A 20 16.81 9.13 -1.24
N ILE A 21 17.62 10.20 -1.13
CA ILE A 21 18.48 10.44 0.02
C ILE A 21 17.65 10.69 1.28
N PHE A 22 16.56 11.47 1.18
CA PHE A 22 15.62 11.64 2.28
C PHE A 22 15.00 10.31 2.71
N ALA A 23 14.50 9.52 1.76
CA ALA A 23 13.88 8.22 2.04
C ALA A 23 14.88 7.26 2.70
N LEU A 24 16.14 7.26 2.27
CA LEU A 24 17.22 6.44 2.84
C LEU A 24 17.49 6.81 4.31
N ILE A 25 17.75 8.09 4.59
CA ILE A 25 18.04 8.56 5.95
C ILE A 25 16.83 8.31 6.87
N PHE A 26 15.63 8.56 6.36
CA PHE A 26 14.40 8.34 7.10
C PHE A 26 14.16 6.86 7.40
N THR A 27 14.50 5.96 6.47
CA THR A 27 14.45 4.50 6.69
C THR A 27 15.39 4.08 7.81
N PHE A 28 16.63 4.57 7.84
CA PHE A 28 17.57 4.29 8.92
C PHE A 28 17.11 4.86 10.27
N TYR A 29 16.51 6.05 10.26
CA TYR A 29 15.90 6.63 11.46
C TYR A 29 14.78 5.75 12.01
N LEU A 30 13.88 5.27 11.14
CA LEU A 30 12.81 4.36 11.54
C LEU A 30 13.36 3.04 12.07
N TYR A 31 14.40 2.49 11.45
CA TYR A 31 15.07 1.29 11.95
C TYR A 31 15.62 1.47 13.37
N ILE A 32 16.33 2.57 13.64
CA ILE A 32 16.83 2.89 14.99
C ILE A 32 15.65 3.04 15.98
N LYS A 33 14.53 3.62 15.53
CA LYS A 33 13.31 3.71 16.35
C LYS A 33 12.71 2.34 16.66
N VAL A 34 12.64 1.43 15.69
CA VAL A 34 12.17 0.04 15.93
C VAL A 34 13.04 -0.63 16.99
N CYS A 35 14.35 -0.45 16.94
CA CYS A 35 15.30 -1.00 17.91
C CYS A 35 15.20 -0.36 19.31
N SER A 36 14.75 0.89 19.40
CA SER A 36 14.77 1.67 20.64
C SER A 36 13.40 1.84 21.32
N TRP A 37 12.29 1.76 20.58
CA TRP A 37 10.97 2.11 21.09
C TRP A 37 9.83 1.51 20.25
N GLY A 38 8.83 0.91 20.90
CA GLY A 38 7.65 0.33 20.24
C GLY A 38 6.76 1.32 19.47
N GLY A 39 6.98 2.64 19.61
CA GLY A 39 6.23 3.69 18.89
C GLY A 39 6.49 3.75 17.38
N TYR A 40 7.33 2.89 16.81
CA TYR A 40 7.52 2.80 15.36
C TYR A 40 6.22 2.39 14.63
N THR A 41 5.35 1.60 15.27
CA THR A 41 4.02 1.23 14.76
C THR A 41 3.14 2.47 14.51
N PHE A 42 3.27 3.52 15.32
CA PHE A 42 2.51 4.75 15.09
C PHE A 42 2.99 5.45 13.81
N ILE A 43 4.32 5.54 13.64
CA ILE A 43 4.93 6.25 12.50
C ILE A 43 4.64 5.51 11.18
N ILE A 44 4.80 4.18 11.16
CA ILE A 44 4.57 3.35 9.98
C ILE A 44 3.10 3.36 9.52
N ASN A 45 2.15 3.75 10.38
CA ASN A 45 0.73 3.92 10.03
C ASN A 45 0.36 5.37 9.68
N LEU A 46 1.08 6.37 10.23
CA LEU A 46 0.81 7.77 9.93
C LEU A 46 1.29 8.18 8.53
N ILE A 47 2.43 7.65 8.09
CA ILE A 47 2.97 7.87 6.74
C ILE A 47 2.00 7.40 5.63
N PRO A 48 1.51 6.14 5.63
CA PRO A 48 0.54 5.68 4.63
C PRO A 48 -0.76 6.46 4.70
N MET A 49 -1.22 6.90 5.88
CA MET A 49 -2.39 7.79 5.97
C MET A 49 -2.17 9.12 5.24
N HIS A 50 -0.99 9.74 5.38
CA HIS A 50 -0.65 10.94 4.62
C HIS A 50 -0.59 10.69 3.11
N VAL A 51 0.01 9.59 2.68
CA VAL A 51 0.07 9.19 1.26
C VAL A 51 -1.34 8.96 0.71
N LEU A 52 -2.20 8.27 1.45
CA LEU A 52 -3.59 8.04 1.09
C LEU A 52 -4.35 9.37 0.96
N LEU A 53 -4.18 10.30 1.90
CA LEU A 53 -4.77 11.63 1.81
C LEU A 53 -4.30 12.39 0.57
N CYS A 54 -3.01 12.31 0.22
CA CYS A 54 -2.47 12.90 -1.00
C CYS A 54 -3.08 12.29 -2.27
N ILE A 55 -3.34 10.98 -2.29
CA ILE A 55 -4.02 10.31 -3.41
C ILE A 55 -5.48 10.75 -3.50
N VAL A 56 -6.21 10.76 -2.38
CA VAL A 56 -7.63 11.15 -2.32
C VAL A 56 -7.85 12.61 -2.70
N THR A 57 -6.95 13.51 -2.29
CA THR A 57 -6.99 14.93 -2.68
C THR A 57 -6.53 15.19 -4.12
N GLY A 58 -6.20 14.14 -4.89
CA GLY A 58 -5.78 14.24 -6.29
C GLY A 58 -4.36 14.76 -6.48
N ARG A 59 -3.56 14.86 -5.41
CA ARG A 59 -2.17 15.37 -5.42
C ARG A 59 -1.15 14.26 -5.58
N PHE A 60 -1.44 13.26 -6.42
CA PHE A 60 -0.48 12.22 -6.74
C PHE A 60 0.67 12.78 -7.59
N SER A 61 1.91 12.41 -7.23
CA SER A 61 3.13 12.78 -7.96
C SER A 61 4.08 11.60 -7.99
N SER A 62 4.87 11.46 -9.07
CA SER A 62 5.89 10.40 -9.17
C SER A 62 6.89 10.43 -8.02
N ARG A 63 7.17 11.62 -7.47
CA ARG A 63 8.02 11.80 -6.28
C ARG A 63 7.43 11.14 -5.03
N LEU A 64 6.10 11.18 -4.87
CA LEU A 64 5.41 10.52 -3.75
C LEU A 64 5.58 9.00 -3.84
N TYR A 65 5.46 8.43 -5.05
CA TYR A 65 5.68 7.01 -5.30
C TYR A 65 7.12 6.59 -4.99
N ILE A 66 8.10 7.32 -5.52
CA ILE A 66 9.53 7.03 -5.34
C ILE A 66 9.95 7.18 -3.87
N ALA A 67 9.33 8.08 -3.10
CA ALA A 67 9.59 8.22 -1.67
C ALA A 67 9.00 7.04 -0.86
N TYR A 68 7.74 6.69 -1.14
CA TYR A 68 6.97 5.81 -0.28
C TYR A 68 7.19 4.32 -0.57
N ALA A 69 7.30 3.92 -1.85
CA ALA A 69 7.45 2.50 -2.19
C ALA A 69 8.73 1.86 -1.61
N PRO A 70 9.93 2.47 -1.74
CA PRO A 70 11.15 1.93 -1.13
C PRO A 70 11.10 1.96 0.39
N LEU A 71 10.45 2.97 0.98
CA LEU A 71 10.31 3.11 2.43
C LEU A 71 9.56 1.92 3.05
N VAL A 72 8.46 1.49 2.43
CA VAL A 72 7.69 0.33 2.91
C VAL A 72 8.52 -0.94 2.76
N VAL A 73 9.13 -1.17 1.60
CA VAL A 73 9.91 -2.39 1.34
C VAL A 73 11.13 -2.48 2.26
N LEU A 74 11.99 -1.46 2.26
CA LEU A 74 13.20 -1.45 3.06
C LEU A 74 12.88 -1.35 4.55
N GLY A 75 11.89 -0.55 4.93
CA GLY A 75 11.46 -0.41 6.32
C GLY A 75 10.94 -1.72 6.92
N THR A 76 10.12 -2.47 6.19
CA THR A 76 9.63 -3.78 6.64
C THR A 76 10.76 -4.81 6.69
N LEU A 77 11.65 -4.85 5.69
CA LEU A 77 12.81 -5.75 5.70
C LEU A 77 13.72 -5.49 6.90
N LEU A 78 14.06 -4.22 7.16
CA LEU A 78 14.89 -3.84 8.31
C LEU A 78 14.19 -4.11 9.64
N ALA A 79 12.88 -3.86 9.74
CA ALA A 79 12.11 -4.19 10.94
C ALA A 79 12.11 -5.70 11.22
N ALA A 80 12.03 -6.53 10.19
CA ALA A 80 12.08 -7.98 10.33
C ALA A 80 13.44 -8.51 10.81
N LEU A 81 14.53 -7.74 10.64
CA LEU A 81 15.86 -8.09 11.17
C LEU A 81 15.96 -7.91 12.69
N VAL A 82 15.08 -7.14 13.31
CA VAL A 82 15.09 -6.93 14.76
C VAL A 82 14.49 -8.16 15.44
N PRO A 83 15.23 -8.89 16.31
CA PRO A 83 14.78 -10.18 16.86
C PRO A 83 13.43 -10.11 17.61
N VAL A 84 13.14 -8.98 18.25
CA VAL A 84 11.89 -8.75 18.99
C VAL A 84 10.69 -8.60 18.05
N VAL A 85 10.91 -8.13 16.83
CA VAL A 85 9.85 -7.95 15.81
C VAL A 85 9.79 -9.17 14.90
N GLY A 86 10.90 -9.56 14.27
CA GLY A 86 10.96 -10.71 13.38
C GLY A 86 9.85 -10.70 12.33
N PHE A 87 9.23 -11.86 12.08
CA PHE A 87 8.10 -11.98 11.15
C PHE A 87 6.78 -11.36 11.64
N ASN A 88 6.73 -10.88 12.88
CA ASN A 88 5.55 -10.14 13.36
C ASN A 88 5.34 -8.85 12.57
N ALA A 89 6.38 -8.29 11.95
CA ALA A 89 6.27 -7.14 11.03
C ALA A 89 5.30 -7.37 9.86
N VAL A 90 5.04 -8.64 9.47
CA VAL A 90 4.14 -8.99 8.37
C VAL A 90 2.87 -9.67 8.88
N MET A 91 2.99 -10.47 9.94
CA MET A 91 1.87 -11.26 10.47
C MET A 91 0.91 -10.45 11.34
N THR A 92 1.35 -9.32 11.89
CA THR A 92 0.51 -8.49 12.77
C THR A 92 -0.32 -7.48 11.98
N SER A 93 -1.47 -7.13 12.54
CA SER A 93 -2.34 -6.13 11.94
C SER A 93 -1.81 -4.70 12.02
N GLU A 94 -0.78 -4.49 12.82
CA GLU A 94 -0.16 -3.20 13.06
C GLU A 94 0.49 -2.58 11.82
N HIS A 95 0.83 -3.38 10.81
CA HIS A 95 1.45 -2.90 9.57
C HIS A 95 0.51 -2.92 8.36
N PHE A 96 -0.73 -3.41 8.51
CA PHE A 96 -1.64 -3.60 7.37
C PHE A 96 -1.99 -2.30 6.65
N ALA A 97 -2.12 -1.16 7.36
CA ALA A 97 -2.42 0.10 6.69
C ALA A 97 -1.30 0.50 5.72
N SER A 98 -0.04 0.23 6.07
CA SER A 98 1.09 0.47 5.18
C SER A 98 1.07 -0.45 3.96
N PHE A 99 0.80 -1.74 4.13
CA PHE A 99 0.71 -2.66 3.00
C PHE A 99 -0.49 -2.36 2.08
N LEU A 100 -1.63 -1.97 2.65
CA LEU A 100 -2.80 -1.57 1.88
C LEU A 100 -2.51 -0.35 1.01
N VAL A 101 -1.92 0.69 1.59
CA VAL A 101 -1.59 1.91 0.84
C VAL A 101 -0.46 1.66 -0.16
N PHE A 102 0.46 0.75 0.13
CA PHE A 102 1.47 0.28 -0.82
C PHE A 102 0.85 -0.39 -2.06
N ILE A 103 -0.20 -1.20 -1.89
CA ILE A 103 -0.94 -1.77 -3.03
C ILE A 103 -1.66 -0.66 -3.81
N ILE A 104 -2.36 0.24 -3.11
CA ILE A 104 -3.10 1.34 -3.73
C ILE A 104 -2.18 2.23 -4.57
N ILE A 105 -1.00 2.61 -4.05
CA ILE A 105 -0.10 3.50 -4.78
C ILE A 105 0.48 2.84 -6.04
N HIS A 106 0.71 1.52 -6.04
CA HIS A 106 1.14 0.77 -7.23
C HIS A 106 0.06 0.77 -8.31
N VAL A 107 -1.20 0.53 -7.91
CA VAL A 107 -2.34 0.60 -8.83
C VAL A 107 -2.48 2.01 -9.41
N VAL A 108 -2.41 3.05 -8.58
CA VAL A 108 -2.48 4.44 -9.03
C VAL A 108 -1.33 4.77 -9.98
N ALA A 109 -0.08 4.42 -9.63
CA ALA A 109 1.07 4.64 -10.49
C ALA A 109 0.93 3.94 -11.85
N PHE A 110 0.44 2.70 -11.86
CA PHE A 110 0.17 1.95 -13.07
C PHE A 110 -0.92 2.62 -13.94
N VAL A 111 -2.01 3.09 -13.34
CA VAL A 111 -3.07 3.83 -14.05
C VAL A 111 -2.51 5.13 -14.67
N TYR A 112 -1.69 5.87 -13.93
CA TYR A 112 -1.03 7.07 -14.45
C TYR A 112 -0.07 6.76 -15.61
N TYR A 113 0.67 5.65 -15.53
CA TYR A 113 1.54 5.19 -16.61
C TYR A 113 0.75 4.85 -17.88
N ILE A 114 -0.33 4.07 -17.77
CA ILE A 114 -1.21 3.73 -18.91
C ILE A 114 -1.88 4.98 -19.50
N LYS A 115 -2.33 5.93 -18.66
CA LYS A 115 -2.85 7.22 -19.12
C LYS A 115 -1.84 8.02 -19.94
N GLY A 116 -0.54 7.89 -19.66
CA GLY A 116 0.52 8.57 -20.41
C GLY A 116 0.75 7.99 -21.81
N ILE A 117 0.41 6.72 -22.03
CA ILE A 117 0.64 6.01 -23.30
C ILE A 117 -0.61 6.02 -24.18
N LEU A 118 -1.80 5.88 -23.58
CA LEU A 118 -3.05 5.72 -24.33
C LEU A 118 -3.73 7.07 -24.63
N SER A 119 -4.33 7.15 -25.83
CA SER A 119 -5.28 8.21 -26.17
C SER A 119 -6.47 8.22 -25.19
N PRO A 120 -7.06 9.39 -24.84
CA PRO A 120 -8.16 9.49 -23.88
C PRO A 120 -9.36 8.58 -24.19
N LYS A 121 -9.63 8.35 -25.48
CA LYS A 121 -10.69 7.44 -25.95
C LYS A 121 -10.39 5.98 -25.59
N MET A 122 -9.17 5.52 -25.87
CA MET A 122 -8.72 4.16 -25.55
C MET A 122 -8.60 3.96 -24.04
N PHE A 123 -8.19 4.98 -23.29
CA PHE A 123 -8.15 4.92 -21.83
C PHE A 123 -9.54 4.66 -21.23
N LYS A 124 -10.58 5.36 -21.72
CA LYS A 124 -11.95 5.15 -21.25
C LYS A 124 -12.43 3.73 -21.55
N VAL A 125 -12.11 3.19 -22.73
CA VAL A 125 -12.43 1.79 -23.09
C VAL A 125 -11.69 0.81 -22.18
N ALA A 126 -10.39 1.02 -21.94
CA ALA A 126 -9.59 0.16 -21.07
C ALA A 126 -10.13 0.14 -19.63
N VAL A 127 -10.49 1.31 -19.07
CA VAL A 127 -11.10 1.40 -17.73
C VAL A 127 -12.44 0.69 -17.69
N THR A 128 -13.32 0.91 -18.68
CA THR A 128 -14.62 0.22 -18.74
C THR A 128 -14.45 -1.29 -18.84
N LEU A 129 -13.47 -1.77 -19.60
CA LEU A 129 -13.18 -3.20 -19.73
C LEU A 129 -12.67 -3.79 -18.40
N VAL A 130 -11.72 -3.13 -17.73
CA VAL A 130 -11.22 -3.59 -16.42
C VAL A 130 -12.35 -3.60 -15.37
N VAL A 131 -13.18 -2.57 -15.31
CA VAL A 131 -14.29 -2.50 -14.35
C VAL A 131 -15.37 -3.54 -14.65
N SER A 132 -15.73 -3.74 -15.92
CA SER A 132 -16.75 -4.72 -16.31
C SER A 132 -16.29 -6.16 -16.07
N VAL A 133 -15.05 -6.50 -16.46
CA VAL A 133 -14.46 -7.81 -16.18
C VAL A 133 -14.30 -8.01 -14.67
N GLY A 134 -13.82 -7.00 -13.94
CA GLY A 134 -13.67 -7.06 -12.49
C GLY A 134 -15.01 -7.29 -11.78
N LEU A 135 -16.07 -6.59 -12.21
CA LEU A 135 -17.41 -6.79 -11.67
C LEU A 135 -17.95 -8.20 -12.00
N ALA A 136 -17.76 -8.67 -13.22
CA ALA A 136 -18.17 -10.02 -13.63
C ALA A 136 -17.48 -11.10 -12.79
N VAL A 137 -16.17 -10.97 -12.55
CA VAL A 137 -15.40 -11.89 -11.69
C VAL A 137 -15.90 -11.82 -10.24
N CYS A 138 -16.12 -10.63 -9.68
CA CYS A 138 -16.68 -10.48 -8.34
C CYS A 138 -18.05 -11.15 -8.21
N CYS A 139 -18.96 -10.93 -9.16
CA CYS A 139 -20.26 -11.58 -9.19
C CYS A 139 -20.13 -13.11 -9.29
N ALA A 140 -19.20 -13.62 -10.10
CA ALA A 140 -18.94 -15.05 -10.21
C ALA A 140 -18.42 -15.64 -8.90
N VAL A 141 -17.47 -14.97 -8.24
CA VAL A 141 -16.94 -15.41 -6.93
C VAL A 141 -18.03 -15.41 -5.86
N ILE A 142 -18.87 -14.37 -5.81
CA ILE A 142 -20.01 -14.31 -4.88
C ILE A 142 -21.00 -15.45 -5.18
N ALA A 143 -21.32 -15.71 -6.45
CA ALA A 143 -22.22 -16.80 -6.84
C ALA A 143 -21.65 -18.17 -6.44
N VAL A 144 -20.35 -18.38 -6.63
CA VAL A 144 -19.65 -19.61 -6.20
C VAL A 144 -19.67 -19.74 -4.68
N LEU A 145 -19.41 -18.66 -3.93
CA LEU A 145 -19.48 -18.66 -2.47
C LEU A 145 -20.89 -18.98 -1.98
N ILE A 146 -21.92 -18.37 -2.58
CA ILE A 146 -23.33 -18.67 -2.26
C ILE A 146 -23.65 -20.13 -2.57
N ALA A 147 -23.22 -20.65 -3.71
CA ALA A 147 -23.43 -22.06 -4.09
C ALA A 147 -22.72 -23.02 -3.11
N LEU A 148 -21.47 -22.72 -2.73
CA LEU A 148 -20.73 -23.49 -1.74
C LEU A 148 -21.43 -23.49 -0.38
N VAL A 149 -21.87 -22.32 0.11
CA VAL A 149 -22.62 -22.19 1.36
C VAL A 149 -23.95 -22.95 1.29
N ALA A 150 -24.69 -22.83 0.18
CA ALA A 150 -25.97 -23.50 -0.01
C ALA A 150 -25.85 -25.03 -0.13
N SER A 151 -24.73 -25.52 -0.69
CA SER A 151 -24.42 -26.96 -0.78
C SER A 151 -23.88 -27.55 0.52
N SER A 152 -23.47 -26.72 1.48
CA SER A 152 -22.94 -27.19 2.76
C SER A 152 -24.08 -27.76 3.63
N PRO A 153 -23.90 -28.94 4.27
CA PRO A 153 -24.94 -29.59 5.08
C PRO A 153 -25.52 -28.74 6.21
N THR A 154 -24.77 -27.74 6.69
CA THR A 154 -25.18 -26.83 7.76
C THR A 154 -25.53 -25.41 7.27
N LYS A 155 -25.61 -25.19 5.95
CA LYS A 155 -25.77 -23.87 5.32
C LYS A 155 -24.80 -22.80 5.84
N GLY A 156 -23.62 -23.21 6.30
CA GLY A 156 -22.59 -22.32 6.87
C GLY A 156 -22.79 -21.91 8.32
N TRP A 157 -23.78 -22.45 9.04
CA TRP A 157 -24.01 -22.16 10.47
C TRP A 157 -23.41 -23.25 11.35
N SER A 158 -22.72 -22.86 12.42
CA SER A 158 -22.34 -23.79 13.49
C SER A 158 -23.57 -24.15 14.34
N GLY A 159 -23.62 -25.33 14.96
CA GLY A 159 -24.74 -25.71 15.83
C GLY A 159 -25.00 -24.72 16.97
N ARG A 160 -23.96 -24.03 17.45
CA ARG A 160 -24.03 -22.98 18.48
C ARG A 160 -24.67 -21.67 17.98
N SER A 161 -24.55 -21.38 16.68
CA SER A 161 -25.14 -20.17 16.08
C SER A 161 -26.59 -20.39 15.65
N LEU A 162 -27.00 -21.65 15.39
CA LEU A 162 -28.41 -22.01 15.21
C LEU A 162 -29.20 -21.88 16.53
N SER A 163 -28.61 -22.27 17.66
CA SER A 163 -29.27 -22.18 18.98
C SER A 163 -29.47 -20.76 19.52
N LEU A 164 -29.00 -19.73 18.82
CA LEU A 164 -29.27 -18.31 19.14
C LEU A 164 -30.35 -17.71 18.24
N LEU A 165 -30.74 -18.42 17.17
CA LEU A 165 -31.73 -17.98 16.19
C LEU A 165 -33.08 -18.72 16.33
N ASP A 166 -33.09 -19.87 17.02
CA ASP A 166 -34.29 -20.49 17.61
C ASP A 166 -34.59 -19.86 18.98
#